data_AF-A0A318E3R3-F1
#
_entry.id   AF-A0A318E3R3-F1
#
_cell.length_a   1.000
_cell.length_b   1.000
_cell.length_c   1.000
_cell.angle_alpha   90.00
_cell.angle_beta   90.00
_cell.angle_gamma   90.00
#
_symmetry.space_group_name_H-M   'P 1'
#
loop_
_entity.id
_entity.type
_entity.pdbx_description
1 polymer ?
#
loop_
_entity_poly.entity_id
_entity_poly.type
_entity_poly.pdbx_seq_one_letter_code
_entity_poly.pdbx_strand_id
1 'polypeptide(L)'
;MANERTEPLQLNLGSLRSAMSLTLHTHHASRIWHGRAPTEGRPGIIGLNGFIGAMNKMKRGAEQDDPYSDWWMLRIEDKLADTKTRLQ
;
A
#
# COMPACT_ATOMS: atom_id res chain seq x y z
N MET A 1 15.66 41.89 -35.50
CA MET A 1 15.15 41.38 -34.21
C MET A 1 14.72 39.94 -34.45
N ALA A 2 15.53 38.98 -34.01
CA ALA A 2 15.28 37.56 -34.23
C ALA A 2 14.16 37.08 -33.32
N ASN A 3 13.19 36.38 -33.90
CA ASN A 3 12.04 35.81 -33.20
C ASN A 3 12.48 34.52 -32.47
N GLU A 4 12.71 34.62 -31.16
CA GLU A 4 12.97 33.47 -30.30
C GLU A 4 11.68 32.67 -30.09
N ARG A 5 11.50 31.59 -30.86
CA ARG A 5 10.42 30.62 -30.60
C ARG A 5 10.72 29.94 -29.27
N THR A 6 9.92 30.26 -28.26
CA THR A 6 9.95 29.53 -26.98
C THR A 6 9.23 28.20 -27.19
N GLU A 7 9.99 27.14 -27.47
CA GLU A 7 9.47 25.77 -27.49
C GLU A 7 8.94 25.43 -26.08
N PRO A 8 7.68 24.98 -25.93
CA PRO A 8 7.15 24.62 -24.63
C PRO A 8 7.95 23.43 -24.08
N LEU A 9 8.51 23.60 -22.88
CA LEU A 9 9.21 22.53 -22.16
C LEU A 9 8.25 21.35 -21.95
N GLN A 10 8.36 20.33 -22.78
CA GLN A 10 7.51 19.15 -22.70
C GLN A 10 7.97 18.31 -21.50
N LEU A 11 7.38 18.59 -20.34
CA LEU A 11 7.62 17.85 -19.10
C LEU A 11 7.01 16.45 -19.23
N ASN A 12 7.81 15.48 -19.68
CA ASN A 12 7.50 14.06 -19.59
C ASN A 12 7.59 13.59 -18.12
N LEU A 13 6.71 14.12 -17.26
CA LEU A 13 6.53 13.67 -15.90
C LEU A 13 5.85 12.30 -15.94
N GLY A 14 6.65 11.23 -15.93
CA GLY A 14 6.16 9.88 -15.71
C GLY A 14 5.59 9.72 -14.30
N SER A 15 4.85 8.63 -14.05
CA SER A 15 4.35 8.32 -12.71
C SER A 15 5.51 8.22 -11.71
N LEU A 16 5.32 8.76 -10.50
CA LEU A 16 6.29 8.63 -9.41
C LEU A 16 6.55 7.15 -9.15
N ARG A 17 7.76 6.68 -9.43
CA ARG A 17 8.19 5.31 -9.16
C ARG A 17 9.08 5.30 -7.93
N SER A 18 8.52 4.85 -6.81
CA SER A 18 9.30 4.56 -5.61
C SER A 18 9.72 3.09 -5.62
N ALA A 19 11.01 2.83 -5.41
CA ALA A 19 11.52 1.49 -5.13
C ALA A 19 11.69 1.36 -3.61
N MET A 20 10.87 0.53 -2.97
CA MET A 20 11.02 0.22 -1.54
C MET A 20 11.74 -1.12 -1.40
N SER A 21 12.79 -1.16 -0.57
CA SER A 21 13.43 -2.39 -0.12
C SER A 21 13.08 -2.64 1.34
N LEU A 22 12.72 -3.88 1.67
CA LEU A 22 12.48 -4.33 3.04
C LEU A 22 13.36 -5.54 3.32
N THR A 23 14.19 -5.47 4.35
CA THR A 23 15.04 -6.58 4.80
C THR A 23 14.43 -7.21 6.05
N LEU A 24 14.23 -8.53 6.03
CA LEU A 24 13.66 -9.29 7.14
C LEU A 24 14.76 -10.11 7.81
N HIS A 25 15.02 -9.84 9.09
CA HIS A 25 16.14 -10.46 9.80
C HIS A 25 15.76 -11.72 10.60
N THR A 26 14.47 -12.04 10.76
CA THR A 26 14.02 -13.17 11.58
C THR A 26 13.06 -14.08 10.83
N HIS A 27 13.05 -15.36 11.23
CA HIS A 27 12.11 -16.34 10.69
C HIS A 27 10.64 -15.93 10.95
N HIS A 28 10.35 -15.38 12.12
CA HIS A 28 9.02 -14.86 12.45
C HIS A 28 8.60 -13.71 11.53
N ALA A 29 9.49 -12.76 11.25
CA ALA A 29 9.20 -11.65 10.33
C ALA A 29 8.92 -12.14 8.90
N SER A 30 9.70 -13.11 8.40
CA SER A 30 9.44 -13.77 7.11
C SER A 30 8.07 -14.45 7.06
N ARG A 31 7.67 -15.14 8.13
CA ARG A 31 6.34 -15.76 8.21
C ARG A 31 5.21 -14.74 8.27
N ILE A 32 5.38 -13.61 8.95
CA ILE A 32 4.40 -12.51 8.95
C ILE A 32 4.28 -11.90 7.55
N TRP A 33 5.40 -11.75 6.84
CA TRP A 33 5.40 -11.22 5.48
C TRP A 33 4.59 -12.08 4.50
N HIS A 34 4.82 -13.39 4.51
CA HIS A 34 4.16 -14.32 3.61
C HIS A 34 2.76 -14.75 4.09
N GLY A 35 2.54 -14.80 5.40
CA GLY A 35 1.34 -15.40 5.98
C GLY A 35 1.38 -16.93 5.91
N ARG A 36 0.19 -17.55 5.77
CA ARG A 36 0.03 -19.00 5.72
C ARG A 36 -1.05 -19.39 4.72
N ALA A 37 -0.75 -20.32 3.83
CA ALA A 37 -1.75 -20.90 2.93
C ALA A 37 -2.86 -21.63 3.72
N PRO A 38 -4.10 -21.67 3.20
CA PRO A 38 -5.14 -22.51 3.78
C PRO A 38 -4.71 -23.98 3.74
N THR A 39 -5.15 -24.74 4.75
CA THR A 39 -4.91 -26.18 4.89
C THR A 39 -6.24 -26.84 5.28
N GLU A 40 -6.35 -28.16 5.15
CA GLU A 40 -7.59 -28.86 5.48
C GLU A 40 -8.05 -28.55 6.92
N GLY A 41 -9.30 -28.11 7.07
CA GLY A 41 -9.87 -27.69 8.35
C GLY A 41 -9.27 -26.41 8.96
N ARG A 42 -8.39 -25.68 8.25
CA ARG A 42 -7.71 -24.49 8.78
C ARG A 42 -7.61 -23.36 7.74
N PRO A 43 -8.28 -22.22 7.96
CA PRO A 43 -8.24 -21.09 7.03
C PRO A 43 -6.82 -20.50 6.90
N GLY A 44 -6.53 -19.94 5.73
CA GLY A 44 -5.28 -19.23 5.50
C GLY A 44 -5.14 -18.00 6.40
N ILE A 45 -3.90 -17.56 6.62
CA ILE A 45 -3.59 -16.31 7.30
C ILE A 45 -3.03 -15.35 6.26
N ILE A 46 -3.66 -14.19 6.13
CA ILE A 46 -3.19 -13.13 5.24
C ILE A 46 -1.87 -12.60 5.77
N GLY A 47 -0.81 -12.70 4.97
CA GLY A 47 0.49 -12.08 5.25
C GLY A 47 0.50 -10.59 4.90
N LEU A 48 1.57 -9.89 5.27
CA LEU A 48 1.72 -8.46 5.01
C LEU A 48 1.61 -8.12 3.51
N ASN A 49 2.14 -8.97 2.62
CA ASN A 49 1.99 -8.77 1.17
C ASN A 49 0.50 -8.78 0.75
N GLY A 50 -0.28 -9.75 1.23
CA GLY A 50 -1.71 -9.82 0.95
C GLY A 50 -2.49 -8.62 1.51
N PHE A 51 -2.14 -8.17 2.72
CA PHE A 51 -2.69 -6.96 3.31
C PHE A 51 -2.41 -5.72 2.46
N ILE A 52 -1.16 -5.52 2.01
CA ILE A 52 -0.77 -4.41 1.12
C ILE A 52 -1.58 -4.48 -0.19
N GLY A 53 -1.77 -5.67 -0.74
CA GLY A 53 -2.61 -5.88 -1.93
C GLY A 53 -4.05 -5.43 -1.74
N ALA A 54 -4.66 -5.72 -0.58
CA ALA A 54 -6.00 -5.25 -0.23
C ALA A 54 -6.05 -3.74 -0.02
N MET A 55 -5.07 -3.17 0.70
CA MET A 55 -4.95 -1.72 0.91
C MET A 55 -4.82 -0.96 -0.40
N ASN A 56 -4.02 -1.46 -1.35
CA ASN A 56 -3.86 -0.83 -2.66
C ASN A 56 -5.15 -0.84 -3.49
N LYS A 57 -6.07 -1.77 -3.23
CA LYS A 57 -7.40 -1.77 -3.87
C LYS A 57 -8.30 -0.73 -3.22
N MET A 58 -8.35 -0.70 -1.88
CA MET A 58 -9.15 0.28 -1.13
C MET A 58 -8.68 1.71 -1.41
N LYS A 59 -7.36 1.98 -1.37
CA LYS A 59 -6.80 3.27 -1.75
C LYS A 59 -7.25 3.71 -3.14
N ARG A 60 -7.20 2.81 -4.12
CA ARG A 60 -7.64 3.12 -5.49
C ARG A 60 -9.13 3.38 -5.59
N GLY A 61 -9.96 2.69 -4.80
CA GLY A 61 -11.40 2.96 -4.72
C GLY A 61 -11.68 4.34 -4.10
N ALA A 62 -11.02 4.65 -2.99
CA ALA A 62 -11.06 5.96 -2.35
C ALA A 62 -10.66 7.10 -3.30
N GLU A 63 -9.57 6.93 -4.06
CA GLU A 63 -9.13 7.88 -5.11
C GLU A 63 -10.15 8.08 -6.25
N GLN A 64 -11.14 7.20 -6.37
CA GLN A 64 -12.24 7.26 -7.35
C GLN A 64 -13.58 7.61 -6.70
N ASP A 65 -13.54 8.20 -5.50
CA ASP A 65 -14.72 8.64 -4.74
C ASP A 65 -15.67 7.48 -4.34
N ASP A 66 -15.16 6.27 -4.11
CA ASP A 66 -15.96 5.15 -3.55
C ASP A 66 -16.14 5.30 -2.02
N PRO A 67 -17.36 5.58 -1.53
CA PRO A 67 -17.60 5.82 -0.10
C PRO A 67 -17.32 4.59 0.78
N TYR A 68 -17.44 3.37 0.24
CA TYR A 68 -17.17 2.15 1.01
C TYR A 68 -15.66 1.97 1.22
N SER A 69 -14.87 2.28 0.20
CA SER A 69 -13.41 2.28 0.28
C SER A 69 -12.89 3.33 1.26
N ASP A 70 -13.43 4.55 1.22
CA ASP A 70 -13.09 5.62 2.17
C ASP A 70 -13.36 5.21 3.62
N TRP A 71 -14.55 4.67 3.87
CA TRP A 71 -14.94 4.24 5.21
C TRP A 71 -14.04 3.14 5.78
N TRP A 72 -13.59 2.21 4.94
CA TRP A 72 -12.62 1.19 5.36
C TRP A 72 -11.22 1.76 5.59
N MET A 73 -10.77 2.70 4.75
CA MET A 73 -9.47 3.37 4.91
C MET A 73 -9.36 4.03 6.29
N LEU A 74 -10.38 4.79 6.71
CA LEU A 74 -10.42 5.43 8.03
C LEU A 74 -10.30 4.41 9.18
N ARG A 75 -11.05 3.32 9.09
CA ARG A 75 -11.02 2.27 10.13
C ARG A 75 -9.68 1.56 10.23
N ILE A 76 -9.02 1.36 9.10
CA ILE A 76 -7.70 0.75 9.08
C ILE A 76 -6.69 1.70 9.70
N GLU A 77 -6.76 3.00 9.40
CA GLU A 77 -5.93 4.02 10.05
C GLU A 77 -6.12 4.03 11.57
N ASP A 78 -7.38 4.10 12.04
CA ASP A 78 -7.71 4.03 13.46
C ASP A 78 -7.13 2.77 14.10
N LYS A 79 -7.26 1.62 13.42
CA LYS A 79 -6.78 0.35 13.96
C LYS A 79 -5.26 0.29 14.04
N LEU A 80 -4.56 0.86 13.06
CA LEU A 80 -3.10 0.96 13.06
C LEU A 80 -2.61 1.88 14.18
N ALA A 81 -3.29 2.99 14.42
CA ALA A 81 -2.98 3.93 15.52
C ALA A 81 -3.18 3.28 16.91
N ASP A 82 -4.31 2.60 17.12
CA ASP A 82 -4.57 1.79 18.34
C ASP A 82 -3.47 0.73 18.54
N THR A 83 -3.17 -0.04 17.49
CA THR A 83 -2.17 -1.11 17.56
C THR A 83 -0.77 -0.56 17.88
N LYS A 84 -0.38 0.57 17.30
CA LYS A 84 0.89 1.24 17.59
C LYS A 84 0.98 1.65 19.07
N THR A 85 -0.09 2.20 19.62
CA THR A 85 -0.15 2.61 21.04
C THR A 85 0.01 1.43 21.98
N ARG A 86 -0.54 0.25 21.62
CA ARG A 86 -0.48 -0.97 22.44
C ARG A 86 0.82 -1.76 22.34
N LEU A 87 1.66 -1.46 21.35
CA LEU A 87 2.97 -2.11 21.17
C LEU A 87 4.11 -1.35 21.86
N GLN A 88 3.86 -0.13 22.36
CA GLN A 88 4.79 0.64 23.21
C GLN A 88 4.79 0.10 24.64
#